data_AF-A0A5C2HNH0-F1
#
_entry.id   AF-A0A5C2HNH0-F1
#
_cell.length_a   1.000
_cell.length_b   1.000
_cell.length_c   1.000
_cell.angle_alpha   90.00
_cell.angle_beta   90.00
_cell.angle_gamma   90.00
#
_symmetry.space_group_name_H-M   'P 1'
#
loop_
_entity.id
_entity.type
_entity.pdbx_description
1 polymer ?
#
loop_
_entity_poly.entity_id
_entity_poly.type
_entity_poly.pdbx_seq_one_letter_code
_entity_poly.pdbx_strand_id
1 'polypeptide(L)'
;MVWCHLFPIGDASLVTVGCQRLSYLLVNSFTARALAVRIVTENSGKRTPGIDQELWNKPTIKYKAIKTLKHWTGYHPKPLKRIYIPKKNGKQRPLSIPCMDDRARQALYMQALQPVAETLADENSYGFRIQQSCTDAIDQCFKVLRQKSSVQWILECLAFLR
;
A
#
# COMPACT_ATOMS: atom_id res chain seq x y z
N MET A 1 12.82 1.89 -9.15
CA MET A 1 11.58 1.18 -9.51
C MET A 1 11.71 0.84 -10.98
N VAL A 2 12.50 -0.20 -11.28
CA VAL A 2 12.62 -0.72 -12.65
C VAL A 2 11.48 -1.72 -12.81
N TRP A 3 10.30 -1.20 -13.08
CA TRP A 3 9.17 -1.98 -13.56
C TRP A 3 9.03 -1.64 -15.04
N CYS A 4 9.77 -2.30 -15.93
CA CYS A 4 9.36 -2.26 -17.33
C CYS A 4 9.86 -3.39 -18.24
N HIS A 5 10.93 -4.14 -17.94
CA HIS A 5 11.46 -5.07 -18.95
C HIS A 5 11.98 -6.38 -18.36
N LEU A 6 11.10 -7.25 -17.83
CA LEU A 6 11.42 -8.67 -17.65
C LEU A 6 10.17 -9.53 -17.33
N PHE A 7 9.09 -9.35 -18.08
CA PHE A 7 7.98 -10.33 -18.09
C PHE A 7 7.67 -10.73 -19.53
N PRO A 8 7.52 -12.03 -19.85
CA PRO A 8 7.20 -12.49 -21.19
C PRO A 8 5.81 -11.99 -21.59
N ILE A 9 5.75 -11.26 -22.71
CA ILE A 9 4.59 -10.51 -23.24
C ILE A 9 3.58 -11.45 -23.95
N GLY A 10 3.46 -12.71 -23.51
CA GLY A 10 2.68 -13.73 -24.23
C GLY A 10 1.16 -13.70 -24.01
N ASP A 11 0.69 -13.58 -22.76
CA ASP A 11 -0.73 -13.79 -22.40
C ASP A 11 -1.31 -12.74 -21.43
N ALA A 12 -0.59 -11.63 -21.23
CA ALA A 12 -0.98 -10.62 -20.24
C ALA A 12 -2.26 -9.85 -20.62
N SER A 13 -2.65 -9.80 -21.90
CA SER A 13 -3.73 -8.94 -22.38
C SER A 13 -5.13 -9.37 -21.91
N LEU A 14 -5.43 -10.66 -21.89
CA LEU A 14 -6.74 -11.18 -21.47
C LEU A 14 -6.93 -11.15 -19.94
N VAL A 15 -5.87 -11.47 -19.18
CA VAL A 15 -5.87 -11.36 -17.71
C VAL A 15 -6.08 -9.89 -17.31
N THR A 16 -5.42 -8.97 -18.01
CA THR A 16 -5.47 -7.53 -17.66
C THR A 16 -6.87 -6.93 -17.90
N VAL A 17 -7.56 -7.26 -19.00
CA VAL A 17 -8.89 -6.68 -19.30
C VAL A 17 -9.98 -7.16 -18.33
N GLY A 18 -9.99 -8.46 -18.00
CA GLY A 18 -10.91 -9.01 -17.00
C GLY A 18 -10.67 -8.42 -15.60
N CYS A 19 -9.41 -8.33 -15.19
CA CYS A 19 -9.02 -7.74 -13.92
C CYS A 19 -9.37 -6.25 -13.82
N GLN A 20 -9.25 -5.48 -14.91
CA GLN A 20 -9.65 -4.07 -14.93
C GLN A 20 -11.15 -3.89 -14.68
N ARG A 21 -12.00 -4.70 -15.32
CA ARG A 21 -13.46 -4.62 -15.13
C ARG A 21 -13.87 -4.97 -13.70
N LEU A 22 -13.30 -6.02 -13.12
CA LEU A 22 -13.55 -6.40 -11.73
C LEU A 22 -13.03 -5.37 -10.74
N SER A 23 -11.83 -4.81 -10.97
CA SER A 23 -11.27 -3.73 -10.17
C SER A 23 -12.19 -2.49 -10.16
N TYR A 24 -12.73 -2.14 -11.33
CA TYR A 24 -13.69 -1.05 -11.46
C TYR A 24 -14.98 -1.33 -10.68
N LEU A 25 -15.56 -2.53 -10.82
CA LEU A 25 -16.76 -2.92 -10.08
C LEU A 25 -16.54 -2.93 -8.57
N LEU A 26 -15.39 -3.44 -8.11
CA LEU A 26 -15.00 -3.48 -6.71
C LEU A 26 -14.92 -2.08 -6.11
N VAL A 27 -14.16 -1.17 -6.74
CA VAL A 27 -13.96 0.21 -6.25
C VAL A 27 -15.29 0.99 -6.19
N ASN A 28 -16.22 0.70 -7.11
CA ASN A 28 -17.54 1.33 -7.11
C ASN A 28 -18.55 0.70 -6.14
N SER A 29 -18.27 -0.51 -5.64
CA SER A 29 -19.16 -1.20 -4.71
C SER A 29 -19.30 -0.45 -3.37
N PHE A 30 -20.44 -0.62 -2.71
CA PHE A 30 -20.66 -0.04 -1.37
C PHE A 30 -19.75 -0.70 -0.32
N THR A 31 -19.61 -2.02 -0.40
CA THR A 31 -18.87 -2.84 0.56
C THR A 31 -17.39 -2.48 0.58
N ALA A 32 -16.73 -2.34 -0.58
CA ALA A 32 -15.32 -1.96 -0.66
C ALA A 32 -15.05 -0.56 -0.09
N ARG A 33 -15.95 0.40 -0.36
CA ARG A 33 -15.89 1.76 0.22
C ARG A 33 -16.08 1.75 1.72
N ALA A 34 -17.05 0.98 2.22
CA ALA A 34 -17.26 0.81 3.66
C ALA A 34 -16.06 0.16 4.35
N LEU A 35 -15.45 -0.85 3.72
CA LEU A 35 -14.24 -1.50 4.21
C LEU A 35 -13.05 -0.54 4.22
N ALA A 36 -12.88 0.28 3.18
CA ALA A 36 -11.83 1.30 3.13
C ALA A 36 -11.96 2.31 4.28
N VAL A 37 -13.17 2.81 4.54
CA VAL A 37 -13.45 3.70 5.68
C VAL A 37 -13.17 3.00 7.01
N ARG A 38 -13.55 1.72 7.13
CA ARG A 38 -13.28 0.91 8.33
C ARG A 38 -11.78 0.79 8.59
N ILE A 39 -11.00 0.37 7.59
CA ILE A 39 -9.53 0.24 7.67
C ILE A 39 -8.92 1.55 8.20
N VAL A 40 -9.25 2.69 7.59
CA VAL A 40 -8.68 3.98 7.97
C VAL A 40 -9.12 4.43 9.37
N THR A 41 -10.34 4.09 9.79
CA THR A 41 -10.87 4.48 11.11
C THR A 41 -10.58 3.49 12.23
N GLU A 42 -10.03 2.31 11.93
CA GLU A 42 -9.62 1.31 12.93
C GLU A 42 -8.11 1.26 13.13
N ASN A 43 -7.32 1.69 12.14
CA ASN A 43 -5.86 1.77 12.20
C ASN A 43 -5.33 2.64 13.36
N SER A 44 -4.09 2.38 13.80
CA SER A 44 -3.43 3.11 14.90
C SER A 44 -3.35 4.63 14.64
N GLY A 45 -3.22 5.04 13.38
CA GLY A 45 -3.18 6.44 12.96
C GLY A 45 -4.54 7.14 12.85
N LYS A 46 -5.65 6.51 13.26
CA LYS A 46 -7.02 7.06 13.12
C LYS A 46 -7.27 8.38 13.84
N ARG A 47 -6.45 8.72 14.85
CA ARG A 47 -6.56 9.96 15.63
C ARG A 47 -5.64 11.08 15.13
N THR A 48 -4.84 10.82 14.10
CA THR A 48 -3.89 11.78 13.57
C THR A 48 -4.48 12.45 12.34
N PRO A 49 -4.91 13.72 12.41
CA PRO A 49 -5.53 14.38 11.28
C PRO A 49 -4.50 14.82 10.24
N GLY A 50 -4.96 14.98 9.00
CA GLY A 50 -4.19 15.56 7.90
C GLY A 50 -4.08 17.09 8.02
N ILE A 51 -3.80 17.74 6.89
CA ILE A 51 -3.68 19.21 6.83
C ILE A 51 -5.02 19.92 7.08
N ASP A 52 -6.13 19.25 6.77
CA ASP A 52 -7.51 19.73 6.95
C ASP A 52 -8.04 19.60 8.38
N GLN A 53 -7.27 18.99 9.29
CA GLN A 53 -7.65 18.81 10.69
C GLN A 53 -8.93 17.96 10.89
N GLU A 54 -9.40 17.23 9.88
CA GLU A 54 -10.62 16.42 9.96
C GLU A 54 -10.36 14.99 10.44
N LEU A 55 -11.28 14.46 11.26
CA LEU A 55 -11.29 13.09 11.75
C LEU A 55 -12.68 12.45 11.57
N TRP A 56 -12.72 11.14 11.34
CA TRP A 56 -13.96 10.38 11.16
C TRP A 56 -14.32 9.57 12.40
N ASN A 57 -14.69 10.27 13.47
CA ASN A 57 -15.02 9.66 14.77
C ASN A 57 -16.50 9.26 14.91
N LYS A 58 -17.42 10.03 14.30
CA LYS A 58 -18.88 9.80 14.38
C LYS A 58 -19.38 8.88 13.26
N PRO A 59 -20.37 8.00 13.51
CA PRO A 59 -20.99 7.16 12.48
C PRO A 59 -21.55 7.96 11.30
N THR A 60 -22.13 9.13 11.55
CA THR A 60 -22.69 10.02 10.52
C THR A 60 -21.62 10.50 9.54
N ILE A 61 -20.44 10.88 10.05
CA ILE A 61 -19.30 11.32 9.24
C ILE A 61 -18.75 10.13 8.44
N LYS A 62 -18.62 8.94 9.05
CA LYS A 62 -18.19 7.73 8.36
C LYS A 62 -19.13 7.39 7.20
N TYR A 63 -20.44 7.44 7.42
CA TYR A 63 -21.42 7.18 6.37
C TYR A 63 -21.37 8.22 5.24
N LYS A 64 -21.19 9.51 5.58
CA LYS A 64 -20.94 10.57 4.59
C LYS A 64 -19.69 10.28 3.77
N ALA A 65 -18.59 9.90 4.42
CA ALA A 65 -17.34 9.55 3.75
C ALA A 65 -17.51 8.39 2.76
N ILE A 66 -18.24 7.33 3.13
CA ILE A 66 -18.54 6.22 2.22
C ILE A 66 -19.21 6.74 0.94
N LYS A 67 -20.17 7.66 1.05
CA LYS A 67 -20.82 8.29 -0.12
C LYS A 67 -19.84 9.12 -0.95
N THR A 68 -19.00 9.94 -0.31
CA THR A 68 -18.00 10.78 -0.98
C THR A 68 -17.03 9.96 -1.83
N LEU A 69 -16.58 8.80 -1.33
CA LEU A 69 -15.66 7.90 -2.06
C LEU A 69 -16.21 7.40 -3.40
N LYS A 70 -17.54 7.43 -3.61
CA LYS A 70 -18.14 7.07 -4.90
C LYS A 70 -17.81 8.08 -6.00
N HIS A 71 -17.63 9.34 -5.63
CA HIS A 71 -17.46 10.43 -6.56
C HIS A 71 -15.97 10.72 -6.78
N TRP A 72 -15.52 10.54 -8.02
CA TRP A 72 -14.18 10.88 -8.48
C TRP A 72 -14.10 12.24 -9.17
N THR A 73 -15.20 12.64 -9.81
CA THR A 73 -15.33 13.95 -10.43
C THR A 73 -15.15 15.05 -9.37
N GLY A 74 -14.15 15.90 -9.56
CA GLY A 74 -13.84 16.99 -8.63
C GLY A 74 -12.99 16.60 -7.42
N TYR A 75 -12.52 15.36 -7.30
CA TYR A 75 -11.52 14.99 -6.29
C TYR A 75 -10.17 15.62 -6.61
N HIS A 76 -9.60 16.32 -5.63
CA HIS A 76 -8.26 16.88 -5.69
C HIS A 76 -7.51 16.46 -4.42
N PRO A 77 -6.38 15.73 -4.52
CA PRO A 77 -5.63 15.31 -3.35
C PRO A 77 -5.10 16.53 -2.60
N LYS A 78 -5.25 16.52 -1.28
CA LYS A 78 -4.73 17.59 -0.43
C LYS A 78 -3.22 17.40 -0.20
N PRO A 79 -2.46 18.47 0.07
CA PRO A 79 -1.05 18.35 0.42
C PRO A 79 -0.89 17.54 1.73
N LEU A 80 0.17 16.76 1.78
CA LEU A 80 0.50 15.93 2.94
C LEU A 80 0.94 16.81 4.12
N LYS A 81 0.41 16.54 5.32
CA LYS A 81 0.88 17.20 6.55
C LYS A 81 2.23 16.60 6.98
N ARG A 82 3.25 17.43 7.13
CA ARG A 82 4.57 16.99 7.61
C ARG A 82 4.63 17.09 9.14
N ILE A 83 5.04 16.02 9.80
CA ILE A 83 5.42 16.02 11.22
C ILE A 83 6.81 15.43 11.40
N TYR A 84 7.47 15.75 12.51
CA TYR A 84 8.82 15.28 12.81
C TYR A 84 8.80 14.39 14.04
N ILE A 85 9.26 13.15 13.88
CA ILE A 85 9.38 12.18 14.96
C ILE A 85 10.83 12.17 15.44
N PRO A 86 11.11 12.48 16.72
CA PRO A 86 12.47 12.47 17.24
C PRO A 86 13.04 11.05 17.26
N LYS A 87 14.30 10.90 16.84
CA LYS A 87 15.09 9.68 17.04
C LYS A 87 15.93 9.80 18.30
N LYS A 88 16.38 8.67 18.83
CA LYS A 88 17.31 8.61 19.98
C LYS A 88 18.63 9.34 19.74
N ASN A 89 19.07 9.45 18.48
CA ASN A 89 20.34 10.08 18.09
C ASN A 89 20.22 11.59 17.82
N GLY A 90 19.17 12.26 18.29
CA GLY A 90 18.94 13.70 18.11
C GLY A 90 18.45 14.11 16.71
N LYS A 91 18.54 13.24 15.70
CA LYS A 91 17.97 13.50 14.36
C LYS A 91 16.45 13.32 14.39
N GLN A 92 15.76 13.92 13.42
CA GLN A 92 14.31 13.76 13.26
C GLN A 92 13.99 12.91 12.03
N ARG A 93 13.01 12.00 12.15
CA ARG A 93 12.39 11.30 11.01
C ARG A 93 11.17 12.10 10.58
N PRO A 94 11.16 12.64 9.36
CA PRO A 94 10.00 13.37 8.91
C PRO A 94 8.94 12.38 8.38
N LEU A 95 7.69 12.53 8.81
CA LEU A 95 6.56 11.71 8.43
C LEU A 95 5.53 12.56 7.70
N SER A 96 5.09 12.09 6.53
CA SER A 96 4.01 12.73 5.75
C SER A 96 2.70 12.04 6.06
N ILE A 97 1.69 12.83 6.40
CA ILE A 97 0.38 12.37 6.86
C ILE A 97 -0.69 12.85 5.87
N PRO A 98 -1.32 11.93 5.10
CA PRO A 98 -2.45 12.27 4.23
C PRO A 98 -3.73 12.57 5.02
N CYS A 99 -4.68 13.26 4.37
CA CYS A 99 -6.02 13.49 4.90
C CYS A 99 -6.83 12.18 4.95
N MET A 100 -7.91 12.18 5.72
CA MET A 100 -8.73 10.97 5.89
C MET A 100 -9.35 10.49 4.57
N ASP A 101 -9.78 11.41 3.71
CA ASP A 101 -10.31 11.09 2.37
C ASP A 101 -9.24 10.41 1.50
N ASP A 102 -8.04 10.99 1.42
CA ASP A 102 -6.91 10.44 0.65
C ASP A 102 -6.54 9.03 1.14
N ARG A 103 -6.46 8.81 2.46
CA ARG A 103 -6.19 7.49 3.06
C ARG A 103 -7.24 6.47 2.66
N ALA A 104 -8.51 6.87 2.67
CA ALA A 104 -9.60 5.97 2.36
C ALA A 104 -9.63 5.63 0.86
N ARG A 105 -9.31 6.58 -0.02
CA ARG A 105 -9.11 6.32 -1.45
C ARG A 105 -7.92 5.40 -1.71
N GLN A 106 -6.80 5.61 -1.02
CA GLN A 106 -5.64 4.71 -1.07
C GLN A 106 -6.03 3.30 -0.62
N ALA A 107 -6.73 3.16 0.51
CA ALA A 107 -7.20 1.87 1.01
C ALA A 107 -8.23 1.21 0.07
N LEU A 108 -9.06 2.00 -0.61
CA LEU A 108 -10.02 1.49 -1.59
C LEU A 108 -9.33 0.91 -2.81
N TYR A 109 -8.37 1.63 -3.40
CA TYR A 109 -7.62 1.11 -4.55
C TYR A 109 -6.65 0.01 -4.19
N MET A 110 -6.10 0.02 -2.97
CA MET A 110 -5.26 -1.08 -2.49
C MET A 110 -6.02 -2.41 -2.58
N GLN A 111 -7.31 -2.45 -2.22
CA GLN A 111 -8.12 -3.67 -2.34
C GLN A 111 -8.21 -4.21 -3.77
N ALA A 112 -8.19 -3.34 -4.79
CA ALA A 112 -8.23 -3.73 -6.19
C ALA A 112 -6.85 -4.12 -6.73
N LEU A 113 -5.80 -3.42 -6.32
CA LEU A 113 -4.43 -3.63 -6.81
C LEU A 113 -3.73 -4.82 -6.15
N GLN A 114 -4.03 -5.08 -4.88
CA GLN A 114 -3.35 -6.07 -4.07
C GLN A 114 -3.44 -7.51 -4.62
N PRO A 115 -4.60 -8.02 -5.07
CA PRO A 115 -4.69 -9.36 -5.64
C PRO A 115 -3.79 -9.53 -6.88
N VAL A 116 -3.78 -8.50 -7.75
CA VAL A 116 -2.96 -8.50 -8.96
C VAL A 116 -1.47 -8.45 -8.60
N ALA A 117 -1.11 -7.56 -7.67
CA ALA A 117 0.27 -7.42 -7.20
C ALA A 117 0.78 -8.71 -6.56
N GLU A 118 -0.05 -9.41 -5.77
CA GLU A 118 0.33 -10.67 -5.12
C GLU A 118 0.56 -11.79 -6.14
N THR A 119 -0.26 -11.88 -7.20
CA THR A 119 -0.08 -12.90 -8.25
C THR A 119 1.14 -12.65 -9.14
N LEU A 120 1.60 -11.41 -9.26
CA LEU A 120 2.72 -11.02 -10.12
C LEU A 120 4.03 -10.81 -9.34
N ALA A 121 3.98 -10.82 -8.02
CA ALA A 121 5.15 -10.58 -7.18
C ALA A 121 6.11 -11.77 -7.19
N ASP A 122 7.41 -11.46 -7.11
CA ASP A 122 8.46 -12.47 -6.94
C ASP A 122 8.33 -13.22 -5.61
N GLU A 123 8.63 -14.51 -5.60
CA GLU A 123 8.54 -15.36 -4.40
C GLU A 123 9.53 -14.93 -3.30
N ASN A 124 10.67 -14.35 -3.66
CA ASN A 124 11.68 -13.84 -2.73
C ASN A 124 11.49 -12.34 -2.40
N SER A 125 10.32 -11.77 -2.70
CA SER A 125 9.95 -10.41 -2.30
C SER A 125 9.10 -10.43 -1.04
N TYR A 126 9.64 -9.92 0.08
CA TYR A 126 8.98 -10.04 1.40
C TYR A 126 8.38 -8.71 1.92
N GLY A 127 8.74 -7.58 1.32
CA GLY A 127 8.37 -6.26 1.83
C GLY A 127 6.91 -5.90 1.56
N PHE A 128 6.20 -5.44 2.60
CA PHE A 128 4.85 -4.84 2.51
C PHE A 128 3.76 -5.74 1.88
N ARG A 129 3.93 -7.07 1.93
CA ARG A 129 2.95 -8.05 1.45
C ARG A 129 2.14 -8.65 2.59
N ILE A 130 0.96 -9.18 2.26
CA ILE A 130 0.14 -9.93 3.21
C ILE A 130 0.86 -11.25 3.53
N GLN A 131 0.86 -11.65 4.80
CA GLN A 131 1.46 -12.91 5.27
C GLN A 131 2.96 -13.07 5.00
N GLN A 132 3.66 -11.98 4.66
CA GLN A 132 5.12 -11.96 4.52
C GLN A 132 5.71 -10.99 5.55
N SER A 133 6.87 -11.37 6.08
CA SER A 133 7.54 -10.64 7.14
C SER A 133 9.05 -10.60 6.94
N CYS A 134 9.73 -9.71 7.67
CA CYS A 134 11.18 -9.67 7.65
C CYS A 134 11.81 -10.98 8.15
N THR A 135 11.11 -11.75 8.99
CA THR A 135 11.61 -13.04 9.46
C THR A 135 11.63 -14.09 8.36
N ASP A 136 10.66 -14.05 7.43
CA ASP A 136 10.63 -14.98 6.29
C ASP A 136 11.80 -14.70 5.34
N ALA A 137 12.15 -13.42 5.14
CA ALA A 137 13.34 -13.04 4.38
C ALA A 137 14.63 -13.58 5.02
N ILE A 138 14.76 -13.50 6.35
CA ILE A 138 15.91 -14.03 7.08
C ILE A 138 15.98 -15.55 6.96
N ASP A 139 14.85 -16.25 7.11
CA ASP A 139 14.78 -17.71 6.95
C ASP A 139 15.17 -18.13 5.54
N GLN A 140 14.74 -17.39 4.51
CA GLN A 140 15.17 -17.64 3.14
C GLN A 140 16.68 -17.42 2.97
N CYS A 141 17.24 -16.33 3.50
CA CYS A 141 18.69 -16.12 3.50
C CYS A 141 19.42 -17.29 4.18
N PHE A 142 18.92 -17.78 5.31
CA PHE A 142 19.50 -18.91 6.02
C PHE A 142 19.48 -20.19 5.18
N LYS A 143 18.34 -20.52 4.54
CA LYS A 143 18.19 -21.69 3.66
C LYS A 143 19.15 -21.66 2.48
N VAL A 144 19.37 -20.48 1.88
CA VAL A 144 20.28 -20.30 0.74
C VAL A 144 21.74 -20.37 1.19
N LEU A 145 22.12 -19.70 2.28
CA LEU A 145 23.51 -19.54 2.68
C LEU A 145 24.08 -20.73 3.47
N ARG A 146 23.25 -21.56 4.10
CA ARG A 146 23.69 -22.73 4.89
C ARG A 146 24.29 -23.86 4.05
N GLN A 147 23.98 -23.94 2.76
CA GLN A 147 24.35 -25.08 1.92
C GLN A 147 25.88 -25.16 1.74
N LYS A 148 26.42 -26.37 1.58
CA LYS A 148 27.88 -26.55 1.37
C LYS A 148 28.38 -25.91 0.08
N SER A 149 27.50 -25.79 -0.92
CA SER A 149 27.75 -25.14 -2.21
C SER A 149 27.25 -23.69 -2.25
N SER A 150 27.07 -23.05 -1.10
CA SER A 150 26.57 -21.67 -1.05
C SER A 150 27.57 -20.67 -1.61
N VAL A 151 27.05 -19.51 -2.02
CA VAL A 151 27.87 -18.40 -2.51
C VAL A 151 28.71 -17.80 -1.38
N GLN A 152 29.98 -17.49 -1.68
CA GLN A 152 30.91 -16.90 -0.70
C GLN A 152 30.78 -15.37 -0.59
N TRP A 153 30.20 -14.72 -1.60
CA TRP A 153 30.11 -13.27 -1.70
C TRP A 153 28.66 -12.84 -1.86
N ILE A 154 28.28 -11.79 -1.14
CA ILE A 154 26.95 -11.18 -1.20
C ILE A 154 27.10 -9.77 -1.74
N LEU A 155 26.32 -9.43 -2.76
CA LEU A 155 26.25 -8.08 -3.30
C LEU A 155 25.16 -7.30 -2.57
N GLU A 156 25.55 -6.25 -1.85
CA GLU A 156 24.61 -5.30 -1.25
C GLU A 156 24.28 -4.19 -2.24
N CYS A 157 23.02 -4.14 -2.67
CA CYS A 157 22.52 -3.11 -3.59
C CYS A 157 21.60 -2.13 -2.85
N LEU A 158 21.89 -0.84 -2.96
CA LEU A 158 21.02 0.23 -2.48
C LEU A 158 20.34 0.93 -3.66
N ALA A 159 19.02 0.88 -3.69
CA ALA A 159 18.23 1.64 -4.65
C ALA A 159 18.07 3.10 -4.16
N PHE A 160 18.80 4.04 -4.74
CA PHE A 160 18.48 5.46 -4.62
C PHE A 160 17.38 5.81 -5.63
N LEU A 161 16.16 5.95 -5.14
CA LEU A 161 15.10 6.65 -5.88
C LEU A 161 15.36 8.14 -5.72
N ARG A 162 15.84 8.77 -6.79
CA ARG A 162 16.08 10.22 -6.87
C ARG A 162 14.80 10.95 -7.26
#